data_AF-C1FE84-F1
#
_entry.id   AF-C1FE84-F1
#
_cell.length_a   1.000
_cell.length_b   1.000
_cell.length_c   1.000
_cell.angle_alpha   90.00
_cell.angle_beta   90.00
_cell.angle_gamma   90.00
#
_symmetry.space_group_name_H-M   'P 1'
#
loop_
_entity.id
_entity.type
_entity.pdbx_description
1 polymer ?
#
loop_
_entity_poly.entity_id
_entity_poly.type
_entity_poly.pdbx_seq_one_letter_code
_entity_poly.pdbx_strand_id
1 'polypeptide(L)'
;MTRCNCFVGASFAFPDFSDATGLLLQGVANQSGAQIRLTPAAPYLAGSVWHGVKQTVIGGFSTEFSFRVGPDNNEESHGPCKWVDQSRGTCARRGGDGFAFVVQNYGPRALGLGGGNLGYGGISNAFAVEFDTWFDAELKDPYENHLAILTRGTGELRAEHNNQLGICLDVPDLADGEGHSVRLQYDPLFQTDIATHPSFQAAPHLVDLIYPAAVHFHHGLGTLRVYIDDSSDPALSVPMSFSAFLQLDGGTAWVGFTASTGRSYQNHEITSWSFSEHKSEHSATNSNGGFQASNSK
;
A
#
# COMPACT_ATOMS: atom_id res chain seq x y z
N MET A 1 -21.60 20.46 -25.89
CA MET A 1 -21.67 19.52 -24.75
C MET A 1 -20.77 18.35 -25.06
N THR A 2 -19.51 18.42 -24.62
CA THR A 2 -18.57 17.31 -24.72
C THR A 2 -18.96 16.32 -23.63
N ARG A 3 -19.44 15.13 -24.02
CA ARG A 3 -19.68 14.04 -23.07
C ARG A 3 -18.33 13.69 -22.44
N CYS A 4 -18.21 13.87 -21.13
CA CYS A 4 -17.10 13.31 -20.38
C CYS A 4 -17.30 11.80 -20.39
N ASN A 5 -16.52 11.08 -21.19
CA ASN A 5 -16.41 9.63 -21.03
C ASN A 5 -15.69 9.41 -19.69
N CYS A 6 -16.43 9.03 -18.65
CA CYS A 6 -15.83 8.35 -17.51
C CYS A 6 -15.20 7.08 -18.07
N PHE A 7 -13.88 7.07 -18.23
CA PHE A 7 -13.14 5.83 -18.35
C PHE A 7 -13.41 5.07 -17.04
N VAL A 8 -14.16 3.97 -17.15
CA VAL A 8 -14.15 2.94 -16.12
C VAL A 8 -12.75 2.35 -16.19
N GLY A 9 -11.89 2.68 -15.24
CA GLY A 9 -10.69 1.89 -15.03
C GLY A 9 -11.13 0.46 -14.69
N ALA A 10 -10.49 -0.51 -15.32
CA ALA A 10 -10.96 -1.89 -15.26
C ALA A 10 -10.48 -2.51 -13.96
N SER A 11 -11.40 -2.70 -13.00
CA SER A 11 -11.20 -3.64 -11.89
C SER A 11 -10.59 -4.93 -12.43
N PHE A 12 -9.64 -5.48 -11.71
CA PHE A 12 -8.94 -6.70 -12.10
C PHE A 12 -8.87 -7.68 -10.93
N ALA A 13 -8.63 -8.94 -11.27
CA ALA A 13 -8.38 -9.98 -10.29
C ALA A 13 -7.40 -11.00 -10.87
N PHE A 14 -6.40 -11.33 -10.06
CA PHE A 14 -5.48 -12.44 -10.18
C PHE A 14 -5.80 -13.40 -9.01
N PRO A 15 -6.70 -14.37 -9.19
CA PRO A 15 -6.99 -15.37 -8.14
C PRO A 15 -5.73 -16.13 -7.73
N ASP A 16 -4.87 -16.37 -8.71
CA ASP A 16 -3.46 -16.67 -8.61
C ASP A 16 -2.73 -15.97 -9.76
N PHE A 17 -1.42 -16.19 -9.89
CA PHE A 17 -0.61 -15.66 -10.98
C PHE A 17 -0.16 -16.74 -11.96
N SER A 18 -1.01 -17.71 -12.27
CA SER A 18 -0.78 -18.64 -13.39
C SER A 18 -0.77 -17.88 -14.72
N ASP A 19 -1.56 -16.81 -14.82
CA ASP A 19 -1.50 -15.80 -15.89
C ASP A 19 -1.18 -14.43 -15.27
N ALA A 20 0.06 -13.97 -15.46
CA ALA A 20 0.55 -12.67 -15.03
C ALA A 20 0.49 -11.61 -16.15
N THR A 21 -0.27 -11.86 -17.22
CA THR A 21 -0.40 -10.93 -18.36
C THR A 21 -0.92 -9.58 -17.87
N GLY A 22 -0.28 -8.51 -18.35
CA GLY A 22 -0.61 -7.14 -17.95
C GLY A 22 0.16 -6.62 -16.74
N LEU A 23 0.96 -7.45 -16.07
CA LEU A 23 1.88 -7.01 -15.02
C LEU A 23 3.23 -6.57 -15.58
N LEU A 24 3.83 -5.55 -14.96
CA LEU A 24 5.13 -4.99 -15.29
C LEU A 24 6.12 -5.26 -14.15
N LEU A 25 6.91 -6.32 -14.28
CA LEU A 25 7.91 -6.74 -13.30
C LEU A 25 9.24 -5.99 -13.51
N GLN A 26 9.83 -5.45 -12.43
CA GLN A 26 11.12 -4.74 -12.43
C GLN A 26 12.07 -5.29 -11.36
N GLY A 27 13.36 -5.00 -11.52
CA GLY A 27 14.39 -5.47 -10.60
C GLY A 27 14.52 -6.98 -10.67
N VAL A 28 14.51 -7.64 -9.50
CA VAL A 28 14.55 -9.11 -9.42
C VAL A 28 13.17 -9.77 -9.43
N ALA A 29 12.08 -9.00 -9.45
CA ALA A 29 10.75 -9.54 -9.37
C ALA A 29 10.45 -10.47 -10.56
N ASN A 30 9.88 -11.64 -10.31
CA ASN A 30 9.52 -12.60 -11.34
C ASN A 30 8.24 -13.38 -11.01
N GLN A 31 7.66 -14.02 -12.02
CA GLN A 31 6.62 -15.02 -11.82
C GLN A 31 7.28 -16.36 -11.47
N SER A 32 6.91 -16.94 -10.34
CA SER A 32 7.42 -18.23 -9.85
C SER A 32 6.25 -19.19 -9.66
N GLY A 33 5.99 -20.03 -10.68
CA GLY A 33 4.77 -20.85 -10.71
C GLY A 33 3.53 -19.98 -10.83
N ALA A 34 2.59 -20.14 -9.89
CA ALA A 34 1.33 -19.37 -9.82
C ALA A 34 1.41 -18.17 -8.86
N GLN A 35 2.60 -17.64 -8.60
CA GLN A 35 2.84 -16.55 -7.64
C GLN A 35 3.75 -15.48 -8.26
N ILE A 36 3.67 -14.25 -7.78
CA ILE A 36 4.69 -13.23 -8.04
C ILE A 36 5.66 -13.20 -6.87
N ARG A 37 6.93 -13.49 -7.14
CA ARG A 37 8.01 -13.31 -6.16
C ARG A 37 8.65 -11.95 -6.39
N LEU A 38 8.52 -11.04 -5.43
CA LEU A 38 9.09 -9.70 -5.48
C LEU A 38 10.60 -9.75 -5.25
N THR A 39 11.05 -10.54 -4.29
CA THR A 39 12.46 -10.87 -4.08
C THR A 39 12.59 -12.33 -3.60
N PRO A 40 13.61 -13.07 -4.06
CA PRO A 40 14.02 -14.30 -3.40
C PRO A 40 14.77 -13.99 -2.09
N ALA A 41 14.90 -15.00 -1.23
CA ALA A 41 15.71 -14.95 -0.03
C ALA A 41 17.21 -14.93 -0.37
N ALA A 42 17.70 -13.79 -0.87
CA ALA A 42 19.11 -13.50 -1.09
C ALA A 42 19.40 -12.04 -0.73
N PRO A 43 20.64 -11.69 -0.37
CA PRO A 43 20.93 -10.37 0.20
C PRO A 43 20.92 -9.24 -0.84
N TYR A 44 20.52 -8.05 -0.39
CA TYR A 44 20.61 -6.78 -1.13
C TYR A 44 19.85 -6.75 -2.46
N LEU A 45 18.64 -7.28 -2.49
CA LEU A 45 17.78 -7.28 -3.67
C LEU A 45 16.66 -6.25 -3.54
N ALA A 46 16.15 -5.82 -4.69
CA ALA A 46 14.94 -5.02 -4.77
C ALA A 46 14.14 -5.44 -6.01
N GLY A 47 12.82 -5.51 -5.85
CA GLY A 47 11.91 -5.84 -6.94
C GLY A 47 10.59 -5.10 -6.79
N SER A 48 9.92 -4.90 -7.92
CA SER A 48 8.59 -4.31 -7.94
C SER A 48 7.74 -4.90 -9.06
N VAL A 49 6.43 -4.91 -8.86
CA VAL A 49 5.45 -5.29 -9.88
C VAL A 49 4.36 -4.22 -9.95
N TRP A 50 3.98 -3.81 -11.16
CA TRP A 50 2.93 -2.82 -11.38
C TRP A 50 1.85 -3.39 -12.28
N HIS A 51 0.58 -3.07 -12.02
CA HIS A 51 -0.45 -3.27 -13.02
C HIS A 51 -0.19 -2.34 -14.22
N GLY A 52 -0.19 -2.87 -15.43
CA GLY A 52 0.22 -2.12 -16.64
C GLY A 52 -0.72 -0.97 -17.02
N VAL A 53 -1.94 -0.98 -16.48
CA VAL A 53 -2.95 0.07 -16.67
C VAL A 53 -3.23 0.77 -15.34
N LYS A 54 -3.21 2.11 -15.34
CA LYS A 54 -3.56 2.91 -14.16
C LYS A 54 -5.00 2.63 -13.70
N GLN A 55 -5.20 2.63 -12.40
CA GLN A 55 -6.51 2.47 -11.76
C GLN A 55 -7.00 3.82 -11.22
N THR A 56 -8.31 4.03 -11.21
CA THR A 56 -8.96 5.17 -10.58
C THR A 56 -8.85 5.05 -9.06
N VAL A 57 -8.18 6.00 -8.42
CA VAL A 57 -8.00 6.00 -6.96
C VAL A 57 -8.80 7.10 -6.26
N ILE A 58 -9.24 8.13 -6.99
CA ILE A 58 -9.98 9.26 -6.40
C ILE A 58 -11.44 8.93 -6.05
N GLY A 59 -12.02 7.91 -6.69
CA GLY A 59 -13.43 7.53 -6.51
C GLY A 59 -13.70 6.63 -5.31
N GLY A 60 -12.64 6.28 -4.56
CA GLY A 60 -12.65 5.16 -3.63
C GLY A 60 -12.29 3.85 -4.34
N PHE A 61 -11.76 2.91 -3.59
CA PHE A 61 -11.48 1.57 -4.07
C PHE A 61 -11.37 0.59 -2.91
N SER A 62 -11.45 -0.69 -3.25
CA SER A 62 -10.94 -1.76 -2.42
C SER A 62 -9.87 -2.55 -3.18
N THR A 63 -8.85 -3.01 -2.46
CA THR A 63 -7.90 -3.98 -3.01
C THR A 63 -7.65 -5.06 -1.98
N GLU A 64 -7.56 -6.29 -2.44
CA GLU A 64 -7.34 -7.46 -1.59
C GLU A 64 -6.21 -8.28 -2.19
N PHE A 65 -5.28 -8.71 -1.37
CA PHE A 65 -4.18 -9.56 -1.80
C PHE A 65 -3.80 -10.53 -0.70
N SER A 66 -3.28 -11.68 -1.11
CA SER A 66 -2.65 -12.63 -0.19
C SER A 66 -1.15 -12.66 -0.45
N PHE A 67 -0.38 -12.84 0.60
CA PHE A 67 1.07 -12.90 0.53
C PHE A 67 1.62 -14.01 1.42
N ARG A 68 2.88 -14.36 1.16
CA ARG A 68 3.71 -15.20 2.01
C ARG A 68 5.08 -14.57 2.09
N VAL A 69 5.57 -14.39 3.31
CA VAL A 69 6.94 -13.96 3.57
C VAL A 69 7.58 -14.98 4.48
N GLY A 70 8.79 -15.38 4.16
CA GLY A 70 9.49 -16.38 4.96
C GLY A 70 10.86 -16.73 4.40
N PRO A 71 11.65 -17.47 5.18
CA PRO A 71 12.97 -17.94 4.75
C PRO A 71 12.91 -18.80 3.48
N ASP A 72 14.07 -19.03 2.84
CA ASP A 72 14.17 -20.16 1.91
C ASP A 72 14.25 -21.45 2.72
N ASN A 73 13.25 -22.31 2.56
CA ASN A 73 13.15 -23.61 3.22
C ASN A 73 14.34 -24.54 2.92
N ASN A 74 15.18 -24.21 1.94
CA ASN A 74 16.35 -24.99 1.53
C ASN A 74 17.69 -24.41 2.02
N GLU A 75 17.73 -23.23 2.63
CA GLU A 75 18.98 -22.62 3.10
C GLU A 75 19.12 -22.67 4.62
N GLU A 76 20.21 -23.28 5.11
CA GLU A 76 20.61 -23.20 6.53
C GLU A 76 21.21 -21.82 6.91
N SER A 77 20.96 -20.75 6.15
CA SER A 77 21.59 -19.43 6.37
C SER A 77 20.64 -18.30 5.95
N HIS A 78 19.96 -17.67 6.91
CA HIS A 78 19.03 -16.54 6.65
C HIS A 78 19.67 -15.17 6.94
N GLY A 79 20.96 -15.04 6.65
CA GLY A 79 21.75 -13.88 7.07
C GLY A 79 22.00 -13.85 8.59
N PRO A 80 22.61 -12.77 9.12
CA PRO A 80 22.91 -12.65 10.53
C PRO A 80 21.63 -12.58 11.39
N CYS A 81 21.62 -13.30 12.52
CA CYS A 81 20.56 -13.17 13.52
C CYS A 81 20.49 -11.72 14.03
N LYS A 82 19.30 -11.13 14.04
CA LYS A 82 19.03 -9.96 14.87
C LYS A 82 18.91 -10.43 16.32
N TRP A 83 19.49 -9.65 17.22
CA TRP A 83 19.72 -10.00 18.62
C TRP A 83 18.40 -10.14 19.40
N VAL A 84 17.79 -11.31 19.40
CA VAL A 84 16.72 -11.66 20.35
C VAL A 84 17.31 -12.52 21.45
N ASP A 85 17.75 -11.83 22.49
CA ASP A 85 18.32 -12.34 23.74
C ASP A 85 19.51 -13.33 23.64
N GLN A 86 20.24 -13.45 24.73
CA GLN A 86 21.56 -14.06 24.77
C GLN A 86 21.54 -15.61 24.78
N SER A 87 20.59 -16.24 24.09
CA SER A 87 20.55 -17.69 23.98
C SER A 87 20.90 -18.15 22.56
N ARG A 88 21.94 -18.99 22.46
CA ARG A 88 22.35 -19.63 21.19
C ARG A 88 21.26 -20.51 20.54
N GLY A 89 20.15 -20.77 21.24
CA GLY A 89 19.01 -21.56 20.77
C GLY A 89 17.72 -20.78 20.51
N THR A 90 17.68 -19.45 20.73
CA THR A 90 16.48 -18.60 20.57
C THR A 90 16.57 -17.66 19.37
N CYS A 91 17.56 -17.82 18.48
CA CYS A 91 17.62 -17.03 17.25
C CYS A 91 16.40 -17.33 16.36
N ALA A 92 15.45 -16.40 16.34
CA ALA A 92 14.51 -16.30 15.25
C ALA A 92 15.31 -15.82 14.04
N ARG A 93 15.62 -16.75 13.13
CA ARG A 93 16.31 -16.47 11.87
C ARG A 93 15.34 -15.76 10.91
N ARG A 94 14.99 -14.53 11.25
CA ARG A 94 14.07 -13.69 10.47
C ARG A 94 14.87 -12.91 9.45
N GLY A 95 14.34 -12.86 8.23
CA GLY A 95 14.85 -12.00 7.18
C GLY A 95 14.33 -10.58 7.33
N GLY A 96 14.91 -9.69 6.53
CA GLY A 96 14.39 -8.37 6.26
C GLY A 96 14.32 -8.13 4.75
N ASP A 97 13.76 -7.02 4.30
CA ASP A 97 13.29 -5.91 5.15
C ASP A 97 11.75 -5.82 5.17
N GLY A 98 11.11 -6.32 4.12
CA GLY A 98 9.66 -6.34 4.00
C GLY A 98 9.21 -6.01 2.58
N PHE A 99 7.92 -5.74 2.45
CA PHE A 99 7.31 -5.35 1.18
C PHE A 99 6.24 -4.27 1.39
N ALA A 100 5.75 -3.67 0.31
CA ALA A 100 4.68 -2.68 0.38
C ALA A 100 3.70 -2.82 -0.78
N PHE A 101 2.43 -2.51 -0.51
CA PHE A 101 1.49 -2.11 -1.56
C PHE A 101 1.67 -0.62 -1.83
N VAL A 102 1.81 -0.24 -3.10
CA VAL A 102 2.17 1.13 -3.50
C VAL A 102 1.18 1.66 -4.54
N VAL A 103 0.73 2.90 -4.32
CA VAL A 103 0.03 3.72 -5.32
C VAL A 103 0.99 4.84 -5.75
N GLN A 104 1.30 4.93 -7.04
CA GLN A 104 2.25 5.94 -7.53
C GLN A 104 1.88 6.49 -8.90
N ASN A 105 2.28 7.74 -9.14
CA ASN A 105 2.16 8.37 -10.44
C ASN A 105 3.49 9.01 -10.89
N TYR A 106 4.58 8.26 -10.71
CA TYR A 106 5.94 8.57 -11.16
C TYR A 106 6.25 7.91 -12.52
N GLY A 107 5.96 6.62 -12.67
CA GLY A 107 6.18 5.90 -13.93
C GLY A 107 5.88 4.40 -13.86
N PRO A 108 5.57 3.75 -14.99
CA PRO A 108 5.10 2.36 -15.03
C PRO A 108 6.18 1.31 -14.71
N ARG A 109 7.44 1.74 -14.54
CA ARG A 109 8.60 0.90 -14.24
C ARG A 109 9.36 1.40 -13.01
N ALA A 110 8.66 2.05 -12.08
CA ALA A 110 9.29 2.57 -10.87
C ALA A 110 9.90 1.42 -10.06
N LEU A 111 11.13 1.60 -9.59
CA LEU A 111 11.82 0.71 -8.67
C LEU A 111 12.59 1.60 -7.70
N GLY A 112 12.28 1.50 -6.42
CA GLY A 112 12.92 2.26 -5.36
C GLY A 112 14.19 1.61 -4.84
N LEU A 113 14.72 2.19 -3.76
CA LEU A 113 15.92 1.73 -3.07
C LEU A 113 15.66 0.41 -2.30
N GLY A 114 16.70 -0.40 -2.12
CA GLY A 114 16.65 -1.63 -1.33
C GLY A 114 16.91 -1.42 0.17
N GLY A 115 17.08 -2.51 0.93
CA GLY A 115 17.21 -2.44 2.39
C GLY A 115 15.88 -2.05 3.07
N GLY A 116 15.94 -1.36 4.21
CA GLY A 116 14.78 -0.74 4.88
C GLY A 116 14.00 0.30 4.04
N ASN A 117 14.28 0.47 2.75
CA ASN A 117 13.45 1.27 1.84
C ASN A 117 12.37 0.43 1.11
N LEU A 118 12.33 -0.89 1.35
CA LEU A 118 11.29 -1.83 0.91
C LEU A 118 10.98 -1.80 -0.60
N GLY A 119 11.96 -1.37 -1.42
CA GLY A 119 11.80 -1.19 -2.86
C GLY A 119 10.92 -0.01 -3.28
N TYR A 120 10.39 0.79 -2.35
CA TYR A 120 9.59 1.98 -2.65
C TYR A 120 10.31 3.30 -2.35
N GLY A 121 11.31 3.30 -1.46
CA GLY A 121 12.03 4.52 -1.07
C GLY A 121 12.65 5.22 -2.29
N GLY A 122 12.46 6.53 -2.40
CA GLY A 122 12.88 7.31 -3.56
C GLY A 122 11.84 7.41 -4.70
N ILE A 123 10.80 6.56 -4.71
CA ILE A 123 9.70 6.74 -5.68
C ILE A 123 8.94 8.02 -5.31
N SER A 124 8.93 9.00 -6.21
CA SER A 124 8.20 10.26 -6.03
C SER A 124 6.71 10.10 -6.31
N ASN A 125 5.90 11.08 -5.89
CA ASN A 125 4.47 11.13 -6.22
C ASN A 125 3.75 9.81 -5.91
N ALA A 126 3.95 9.35 -4.67
CA ALA A 126 3.60 8.00 -4.27
C ALA A 126 3.16 7.92 -2.81
N PHE A 127 2.53 6.79 -2.53
CA PHE A 127 1.95 6.40 -1.28
C PHE A 127 2.21 4.90 -1.08
N ALA A 128 2.58 4.49 0.13
CA ALA A 128 2.86 3.09 0.46
C ALA A 128 2.06 2.66 1.70
N VAL A 129 1.56 1.42 1.65
CA VAL A 129 1.20 0.63 2.82
C VAL A 129 2.29 -0.42 2.97
N GLU A 130 3.16 -0.24 3.97
CA GLU A 130 4.29 -1.13 4.19
C GLU A 130 3.96 -2.25 5.19
N PHE A 131 4.61 -3.38 4.97
CA PHE A 131 4.60 -4.58 5.80
C PHE A 131 6.06 -4.86 6.13
N ASP A 132 6.52 -4.22 7.19
CA ASP A 132 7.92 -4.20 7.59
C ASP A 132 8.17 -5.32 8.61
N THR A 133 9.23 -6.09 8.37
CA THR A 133 9.60 -7.24 9.19
C THR A 133 10.96 -7.05 9.86
N TRP A 134 11.51 -5.84 9.81
CA TRP A 134 12.88 -5.57 10.21
C TRP A 134 13.07 -4.15 10.78
N PHE A 135 13.19 -4.05 12.11
CA PHE A 135 13.58 -2.80 12.80
C PHE A 135 14.89 -2.14 12.31
N ASP A 136 14.82 -1.03 11.60
CA ASP A 136 15.95 -0.16 11.30
C ASP A 136 15.92 1.08 12.21
N ALA A 137 16.90 1.15 13.13
CA ALA A 137 16.95 2.21 14.15
C ALA A 137 17.09 3.61 13.53
N GLU A 138 17.80 3.72 12.40
CA GLU A 138 17.96 4.93 11.61
C GLU A 138 16.68 5.39 10.91
N LEU A 139 15.75 4.46 10.64
CA LEU A 139 14.43 4.73 10.10
C LEU A 139 13.40 4.99 11.21
N LYS A 140 13.80 4.82 12.48
CA LYS A 140 12.97 5.01 13.68
C LYS A 140 11.81 4.02 13.75
N ASP A 141 12.04 2.82 13.24
CA ASP A 141 11.04 1.79 13.23
C ASP A 141 10.67 1.39 14.66
N PRO A 142 9.45 0.90 14.87
CA PRO A 142 9.17 0.05 16.01
C PRO A 142 10.03 -1.20 16.00
N TYR A 143 10.23 -1.78 17.18
CA TYR A 143 11.14 -2.92 17.35
C TYR A 143 10.63 -4.23 16.73
N GLU A 144 9.31 -4.36 16.53
CA GLU A 144 8.65 -5.57 16.03
C GLU A 144 8.15 -5.37 14.59
N ASN A 145 7.70 -6.47 13.97
CA ASN A 145 6.96 -6.41 12.71
C ASN A 145 5.85 -5.37 12.81
N HIS A 146 5.68 -4.57 11.76
CA HIS A 146 4.68 -3.52 11.78
C HIS A 146 4.12 -3.23 10.40
N LEU A 147 2.94 -2.63 10.44
CA LEU A 147 2.25 -2.06 9.32
C LEU A 147 2.33 -0.54 9.44
N ALA A 148 2.70 0.17 8.38
CA ALA A 148 2.58 1.62 8.37
C ALA A 148 2.08 2.14 7.03
N ILE A 149 1.53 3.35 7.08
CA ILE A 149 1.04 4.06 5.91
C ILE A 149 1.90 5.30 5.71
N LEU A 150 2.62 5.40 4.59
CA LEU A 150 3.60 6.45 4.35
C LEU A 150 3.33 7.22 3.06
N THR A 151 3.52 8.53 3.11
CA THR A 151 3.52 9.37 1.91
C THR A 151 4.25 10.68 2.15
N ARG A 152 4.85 11.22 1.09
CA ARG A 152 5.38 12.60 1.07
C ARG A 152 4.69 13.43 -0.02
N GLY A 153 3.47 13.03 -0.38
CA GLY A 153 2.71 13.58 -1.49
C GLY A 153 3.48 13.43 -2.80
N THR A 154 3.75 14.56 -3.47
CA THR A 154 4.51 14.61 -4.72
C THR A 154 6.02 14.39 -4.54
N GLY A 155 6.54 14.48 -3.31
CA GLY A 155 7.95 14.20 -3.01
C GLY A 155 8.30 12.71 -3.04
N GLU A 156 9.60 12.41 -2.97
CA GLU A 156 10.14 11.05 -2.84
C GLU A 156 9.65 10.39 -1.54
N LEU A 157 9.10 9.17 -1.63
CA LEU A 157 8.81 8.34 -0.48
C LEU A 157 10.06 8.05 0.35
N ARG A 158 9.87 7.98 1.66
CA ARG A 158 10.90 7.63 2.65
C ARG A 158 10.29 6.71 3.69
N ALA A 159 10.99 5.63 4.00
CA ALA A 159 10.60 4.66 5.01
C ALA A 159 10.79 5.15 6.45
N GLU A 160 11.46 6.29 6.64
CA GLU A 160 11.62 6.86 7.98
C GLU A 160 10.24 7.17 8.60
N HIS A 161 10.02 6.65 9.82
CA HIS A 161 8.84 6.77 10.66
C HIS A 161 8.62 8.16 11.29
N ASN A 162 8.95 9.20 10.52
CA ASN A 162 8.41 10.55 10.66
C ASN A 162 7.57 10.97 9.44
N ASN A 163 7.48 10.13 8.39
CA ASN A 163 6.71 10.39 7.16
C ASN A 163 5.41 9.57 7.07
N GLN A 164 5.05 8.84 8.14
CA GLN A 164 3.86 8.02 8.22
C GLN A 164 2.62 8.87 8.54
N LEU A 165 1.45 8.40 8.09
CA LEU A 165 0.13 8.86 8.51
C LEU A 165 -0.40 8.09 9.72
N GLY A 166 0.07 6.85 9.91
CA GLY A 166 -0.27 5.97 11.01
C GLY A 166 0.55 4.68 10.98
N ILE A 167 0.56 3.96 12.09
CA ILE A 167 1.37 2.76 12.30
C ILE A 167 0.65 1.75 13.19
N CYS A 168 0.80 0.45 12.94
CA CYS A 168 0.19 -0.62 13.73
C CYS A 168 1.22 -1.70 14.06
N LEU A 169 1.27 -2.05 15.35
CA LEU A 169 2.13 -3.10 15.92
C LEU A 169 1.35 -4.36 16.28
N ASP A 170 0.02 -4.28 16.33
CA ASP A 170 -0.85 -5.41 16.63
C ASP A 170 -1.13 -6.16 15.32
N VAL A 171 -0.07 -6.74 14.77
CA VAL A 171 -0.07 -7.53 13.55
C VAL A 171 0.43 -8.94 13.86
N PRO A 172 -0.01 -9.98 13.11
CA PRO A 172 0.59 -11.30 13.21
C PRO A 172 2.08 -11.26 12.82
N ASP A 173 2.76 -12.38 13.03
CA ASP A 173 4.12 -12.53 12.53
C ASP A 173 4.15 -12.61 11.00
N LEU A 174 4.24 -11.45 10.35
CA LEU A 174 4.24 -11.30 8.90
C LEU A 174 5.27 -12.18 8.15
N ALA A 175 6.31 -12.67 8.83
CA ALA A 175 7.42 -13.45 8.24
C ALA A 175 7.47 -14.91 8.73
N ASP A 176 6.34 -15.46 9.17
CA ASP A 176 6.23 -16.83 9.70
C ASP A 176 6.24 -17.94 8.62
N GLY A 177 6.19 -17.58 7.34
CA GLY A 177 6.12 -18.50 6.21
C GLY A 177 4.71 -18.98 5.88
N GLU A 178 3.70 -18.58 6.65
CA GLU A 178 2.29 -18.86 6.39
C GLU A 178 1.70 -17.86 5.39
N GLY A 179 0.46 -18.15 4.95
CA GLY A 179 -0.26 -17.26 4.05
C GLY A 179 -1.07 -16.25 4.85
N HIS A 180 -0.85 -14.96 4.58
CA HIS A 180 -1.65 -13.87 5.13
C HIS A 180 -2.50 -13.22 4.03
N SER A 181 -3.62 -12.62 4.43
CA SER A 181 -4.48 -11.84 3.53
C SER A 181 -4.60 -10.41 4.01
N VAL A 182 -4.69 -9.48 3.08
CA VAL A 182 -4.81 -8.05 3.38
C VAL A 182 -5.92 -7.48 2.52
N ARG A 183 -6.80 -6.71 3.15
CA ARG A 183 -7.78 -5.88 2.45
C ARG A 183 -7.55 -4.41 2.79
N LEU A 184 -7.44 -3.59 1.76
CA LEU A 184 -7.39 -2.13 1.85
C LEU A 184 -8.72 -1.58 1.35
N GLN A 185 -9.27 -0.62 2.07
CA GLN A 185 -10.46 0.11 1.64
C GLN A 185 -10.22 1.61 1.78
N TYR A 186 -10.29 2.33 0.65
CA TYR A 186 -10.27 3.78 0.62
C TYR A 186 -11.67 4.31 0.32
N ASP A 187 -12.17 5.14 1.24
CA ASP A 187 -13.38 5.93 1.04
C ASP A 187 -13.00 7.39 0.85
N PRO A 188 -13.44 8.05 -0.24
CA PRO A 188 -13.06 9.42 -0.54
C PRO A 188 -13.79 10.44 0.35
N LEU A 189 -14.63 9.98 1.27
CA LEU A 189 -15.36 10.79 2.24
C LEU A 189 -15.03 10.30 3.64
N PHE A 190 -14.56 11.22 4.49
CA PHE A 190 -14.29 10.92 5.89
C PHE A 190 -15.58 10.56 6.63
N GLN A 191 -15.65 9.34 7.16
CA GLN A 191 -16.73 8.92 8.03
C GLN A 191 -16.33 9.19 9.48
N THR A 192 -17.13 9.97 10.22
CA THR A 192 -16.73 10.46 11.55
C THR A 192 -16.70 9.39 12.64
N ASP A 193 -17.43 8.30 12.44
CA ASP A 193 -17.46 7.14 13.33
C ASP A 193 -16.07 6.47 13.44
N ILE A 194 -15.32 6.40 12.34
CA ILE A 194 -13.97 5.84 12.35
C ILE A 194 -13.03 6.60 13.28
N ALA A 195 -13.24 7.90 13.49
CA ALA A 195 -12.38 8.74 14.33
C ALA A 195 -12.36 8.29 15.81
N THR A 196 -13.38 7.52 16.22
CA THR A 196 -13.49 6.96 17.58
C THR A 196 -13.07 5.49 17.66
N HIS A 197 -12.74 4.86 16.53
CA HIS A 197 -12.31 3.48 16.47
C HIS A 197 -10.87 3.32 16.98
N PRO A 198 -10.52 2.25 17.72
CA PRO A 198 -9.17 2.07 18.29
C PRO A 198 -8.02 2.06 17.27
N SER A 199 -8.29 1.67 16.02
CA SER A 199 -7.27 1.67 14.95
C SER A 199 -7.09 3.00 14.25
N PHE A 200 -7.88 4.02 14.59
CA PHE A 200 -7.75 5.34 13.99
C PHE A 200 -6.52 6.07 14.50
N GLN A 201 -5.66 6.47 13.57
CA GLN A 201 -4.47 7.26 13.85
C GLN A 201 -4.35 8.41 12.86
N ALA A 202 -3.83 9.53 13.34
CA ALA A 202 -3.47 10.69 12.54
C ALA A 202 -2.14 11.23 13.03
N ALA A 203 -1.06 10.83 12.37
CA ALA A 203 0.29 11.25 12.74
C ALA A 203 0.52 12.75 12.44
N PRO A 204 1.42 13.44 13.19
CA PRO A 204 1.70 14.87 13.00
C PRO A 204 2.10 15.25 11.56
N HIS A 205 2.76 14.36 10.82
CA HIS A 205 3.16 14.55 9.43
C HIS A 205 2.00 14.88 8.49
N LEU A 206 0.77 14.43 8.81
CA LEU A 206 -0.41 14.79 8.04
C LEU A 206 -0.58 16.32 7.93
N VAL A 207 -0.20 17.07 8.97
CA VAL A 207 -0.28 18.54 8.97
C VAL A 207 0.61 19.13 7.88
N ASP A 208 1.79 18.57 7.62
CA ASP A 208 2.71 19.06 6.60
C ASP A 208 2.18 18.85 5.17
N LEU A 209 1.37 17.80 4.98
CA LEU A 209 0.71 17.50 3.71
C LEU A 209 -0.50 18.41 3.45
N ILE A 210 -1.18 18.85 4.52
CA ILE A 210 -2.41 19.63 4.38
C ILE A 210 -2.21 21.13 4.58
N TYR A 211 -1.36 21.60 5.48
CA TYR A 211 -1.40 23.00 5.95
C TYR A 211 -0.93 24.06 4.94
N PRO A 212 -0.05 23.79 3.95
CA PRO A 212 0.15 24.71 2.82
C PRO A 212 -0.98 24.66 1.78
N ALA A 213 -1.70 23.52 1.67
CA ALA A 213 -2.73 23.26 0.66
C ALA A 213 -4.19 23.44 1.17
N ALA A 214 -4.38 23.52 2.49
CA ALA A 214 -5.66 23.60 3.21
C ALA A 214 -6.44 24.86 2.91
N VAL A 215 -5.76 25.92 2.48
CA VAL A 215 -6.39 27.16 2.04
C VAL A 215 -7.24 26.93 0.76
N HIS A 216 -7.06 25.81 0.06
CA HIS A 216 -7.78 25.45 -1.17
C HIS A 216 -8.53 24.10 -1.08
N PHE A 217 -8.57 23.43 0.08
CA PHE A 217 -9.28 22.15 0.21
C PHE A 217 -10.79 22.34 0.32
N HIS A 218 -11.50 22.22 -0.80
CA HIS A 218 -12.96 22.19 -0.84
C HIS A 218 -13.56 20.79 -0.63
N HIS A 219 -12.77 19.71 -0.75
CA HIS A 219 -13.27 18.33 -0.82
C HIS A 219 -13.06 17.48 0.46
N GLY A 220 -12.42 18.02 1.50
CA GLY A 220 -12.18 17.29 2.75
C GLY A 220 -11.19 16.12 2.62
N LEU A 221 -10.97 15.40 3.72
CA LEU A 221 -10.23 14.15 3.74
C LEU A 221 -11.18 12.97 3.51
N GLY A 222 -10.63 11.85 3.05
CA GLY A 222 -11.23 10.52 3.11
C GLY A 222 -10.63 9.68 4.23
N THR A 223 -10.89 8.38 4.19
CA THR A 223 -10.35 7.41 5.15
C THR A 223 -9.78 6.22 4.38
N LEU A 224 -8.55 5.82 4.68
CA LEU A 224 -8.00 4.53 4.26
C LEU A 224 -7.96 3.59 5.47
N ARG A 225 -8.42 2.37 5.26
CA ARG A 225 -8.48 1.31 6.26
C ARG A 225 -7.74 0.08 5.76
N VAL A 226 -6.94 -0.52 6.63
CA VAL A 226 -6.19 -1.74 6.36
C VAL A 226 -6.67 -2.83 7.30
N TYR A 227 -7.07 -3.96 6.73
CA TYR A 227 -7.47 -5.18 7.42
C TYR A 227 -6.44 -6.25 7.13
N ILE A 228 -6.10 -7.05 8.14
CA ILE A 228 -5.18 -8.18 8.01
C ILE A 228 -5.89 -9.46 8.45
N ASP A 229 -5.64 -10.52 7.70
CA ASP A 229 -6.25 -11.84 7.79
C ASP A 229 -7.79 -11.75 7.88
N ASP A 230 -8.41 -12.64 8.66
CA ASP A 230 -9.87 -12.73 8.78
C ASP A 230 -10.47 -11.69 9.74
N SER A 231 -9.70 -10.66 10.13
CA SER A 231 -10.19 -9.63 11.06
C SER A 231 -11.32 -8.80 10.46
N SER A 232 -12.43 -8.70 11.19
CA SER A 232 -13.53 -7.79 10.86
C SER A 232 -13.19 -6.33 11.16
N ASP A 233 -12.29 -6.09 12.10
CA ASP A 233 -11.87 -4.75 12.51
C ASP A 233 -10.59 -4.34 11.77
N PRO A 234 -10.48 -3.08 11.32
CA PRO A 234 -9.27 -2.62 10.65
C PRO A 234 -8.11 -2.56 11.65
N ALA A 235 -6.95 -3.09 11.26
CA ALA A 235 -5.70 -2.99 12.02
C ALA A 235 -5.17 -1.55 12.05
N LEU A 236 -5.38 -0.78 10.98
CA LEU A 236 -4.99 0.62 10.89
C LEU A 236 -5.99 1.41 10.05
N SER A 237 -6.38 2.59 10.55
CA SER A 237 -7.23 3.54 9.83
C SER A 237 -6.60 4.92 9.87
N VAL A 238 -6.45 5.59 8.73
CA VAL A 238 -5.86 6.94 8.67
C VAL A 238 -6.72 7.90 7.84
N PRO A 239 -6.81 9.18 8.23
CA PRO A 239 -7.41 10.21 7.40
C PRO A 239 -6.44 10.61 6.29
N MET A 240 -6.89 10.59 5.03
CA MET A 240 -6.03 10.90 3.88
C MET A 240 -6.81 11.31 2.63
N SER A 241 -6.13 11.87 1.63
CA SER A 241 -6.74 12.13 0.33
C SER A 241 -5.74 11.97 -0.82
N PHE A 242 -6.00 11.03 -1.74
CA PHE A 242 -5.12 10.83 -2.91
C PHE A 242 -5.07 12.05 -3.82
N SER A 243 -6.20 12.74 -4.04
CA SER A 243 -6.26 13.94 -4.88
C SER A 243 -5.58 15.15 -4.24
N ALA A 244 -5.50 15.17 -2.90
CA ALA A 244 -4.77 16.17 -2.14
C ALA A 244 -3.26 15.96 -2.19
N PHE A 245 -2.82 14.70 -2.07
CA PHE A 245 -1.42 14.38 -1.83
C PHE A 245 -0.66 14.13 -3.12
N LEU A 246 -1.31 13.51 -4.11
CA LEU A 246 -0.66 13.07 -5.34
C LEU A 246 -1.10 13.90 -6.55
N GLN A 247 -0.17 14.12 -7.47
CA GLN A 247 -0.51 14.59 -8.81
C GLN A 247 -1.00 13.40 -9.64
N LEU A 248 -2.28 13.38 -10.01
CA LEU A 248 -2.93 12.25 -10.67
C LEU A 248 -3.34 12.57 -12.12
N ASP A 249 -3.35 11.55 -12.99
CA ASP A 249 -3.78 11.69 -14.38
C ASP A 249 -5.27 11.33 -14.49
N GLY A 250 -6.13 12.35 -14.47
CA GLY A 250 -7.59 12.12 -14.50
C GLY A 250 -8.09 11.31 -13.29
N GLY A 251 -7.40 11.41 -12.16
CA GLY A 251 -7.73 10.66 -10.94
C GLY A 251 -7.18 9.23 -10.89
N THR A 252 -6.31 8.86 -11.85
CA THR A 252 -5.72 7.53 -11.94
C THR A 252 -4.24 7.50 -11.56
N ALA A 253 -3.78 6.36 -11.05
CA ALA A 253 -2.39 6.08 -10.68
C ALA A 253 -2.04 4.61 -10.96
N TRP A 254 -0.75 4.29 -11.03
CA TRP A 254 -0.31 2.89 -11.02
C TRP A 254 -0.43 2.33 -9.62
N VAL A 255 -0.86 1.07 -9.53
CA VAL A 255 -0.93 0.29 -8.30
C VAL A 255 -0.05 -0.94 -8.46
N GLY A 256 0.56 -1.40 -7.38
CA GLY A 256 1.51 -2.48 -7.43
C GLY A 256 2.15 -2.79 -6.08
N PHE A 257 3.20 -3.60 -6.13
CA PHE A 257 3.96 -3.98 -4.94
C PHE A 257 5.45 -3.75 -5.14
N THR A 258 6.14 -3.49 -4.03
CA THR A 258 7.60 -3.41 -3.96
C THR A 258 8.09 -4.27 -2.82
N ALA A 259 9.30 -4.80 -2.91
CA ALA A 259 9.99 -5.44 -1.79
C ALA A 259 11.49 -5.26 -1.90
N SER A 260 12.18 -5.41 -0.78
CA SER A 260 13.63 -5.53 -0.79
C SER A 260 14.14 -6.44 0.32
N THR A 261 15.39 -6.83 0.16
CA THR A 261 16.14 -7.58 1.16
C THR A 261 17.40 -6.82 1.57
N GLY A 262 17.80 -7.06 2.81
CA GLY A 262 18.99 -6.49 3.41
C GLY A 262 20.10 -7.52 3.54
N ARG A 263 20.85 -7.44 4.64
CA ARG A 263 21.82 -8.46 5.04
C ARG A 263 21.15 -9.75 5.52
N SER A 264 20.06 -9.58 6.24
CA SER A 264 19.11 -10.64 6.57
C SER A 264 18.02 -10.57 5.53
N TYR A 265 17.59 -11.73 5.03
CA TYR A 265 16.80 -11.78 3.80
C TYR A 265 15.77 -12.91 3.87
N GLN A 266 14.71 -12.74 3.08
CA GLN A 266 13.57 -13.63 3.02
C GLN A 266 12.92 -13.54 1.63
N ASN A 267 12.10 -14.54 1.31
CA ASN A 267 11.23 -14.50 0.15
C ASN A 267 10.07 -13.56 0.43
N HIS A 268 9.69 -12.77 -0.58
CA HIS A 268 8.46 -11.98 -0.57
C HIS A 268 7.60 -12.41 -1.76
N GLU A 269 6.50 -13.10 -1.49
CA GLU A 269 5.63 -13.68 -2.52
C GLU A 269 4.20 -13.14 -2.39
N ILE A 270 3.64 -12.66 -3.49
CA ILE A 270 2.22 -12.32 -3.62
C ILE A 270 1.54 -13.51 -4.32
N THR A 271 0.51 -14.05 -3.69
CA THR A 271 -0.16 -15.28 -4.12
C THR A 271 -1.50 -15.04 -4.78
N SER A 272 -2.17 -13.93 -4.46
CA SER A 272 -3.38 -13.45 -5.13
C SER A 272 -3.45 -11.92 -5.07
N TRP A 273 -4.17 -11.28 -6.00
CA TRP A 273 -4.40 -9.84 -5.95
C TRP A 273 -5.63 -9.42 -6.75
N SER A 274 -6.51 -8.63 -6.13
CA SER A 274 -7.64 -7.99 -6.79
C SER A 274 -7.73 -6.51 -6.46
N PHE A 275 -8.30 -5.75 -7.39
CA PHE A 275 -8.54 -4.32 -7.23
C PHE A 275 -9.92 -3.98 -7.79
N SER A 276 -10.75 -3.33 -6.98
CA SER A 276 -12.11 -2.92 -7.33
C SER A 276 -12.26 -1.41 -7.17
N GLU A 277 -12.45 -0.72 -8.29
CA GLU A 277 -12.75 0.71 -8.29
C GLU A 277 -14.19 0.96 -7.80
N HIS A 278 -14.36 1.93 -6.90
CA HIS A 278 -15.69 2.37 -6.48
C HIS A 278 -16.17 3.54 -7.37
N LYS A 279 -17.48 3.63 -7.57
CA LYS A 279 -18.07 4.76 -8.31
C LYS A 279 -18.04 5.99 -7.40
N SER A 280 -17.42 7.07 -7.85
CA SER A 280 -17.60 8.37 -7.20
C SER A 280 -19.06 8.81 -7.35
N GLU A 281 -19.78 9.04 -6.25
CA GLU A 281 -21.16 9.54 -6.27
C GLU A 281 -21.31 10.92 -6.94
N HIS A 282 -20.19 11.60 -7.24
CA HIS A 282 -20.17 12.87 -7.95
C HIS A 282 -20.63 12.82 -9.42
N SER A 283 -20.96 11.64 -9.96
CA SER A 283 -21.61 11.49 -11.27
C SER A 283 -23.14 11.37 -11.21
N ALA A 284 -23.76 11.30 -10.02
CA ALA A 284 -25.19 10.97 -9.88
C ALA A 284 -26.13 12.18 -9.62
N THR A 285 -25.61 13.37 -9.33
CA THR A 285 -26.45 14.53 -8.93
C THR A 285 -26.88 15.46 -10.06
N ASN A 286 -26.51 15.20 -11.32
CA ASN A 286 -26.90 16.06 -12.46
C ASN A 286 -28.02 15.52 -13.36
N SER A 287 -28.72 14.43 -12.98
CA SER A 287 -29.78 13.87 -13.83
C SER A 287 -31.21 14.04 -13.34
N ASN A 288 -31.48 14.65 -12.19
CA ASN A 288 -32.87 14.87 -11.73
C ASN A 288 -33.06 16.26 -11.11
N GLY A 289 -33.44 17.23 -11.93
CA GLY A 289 -33.72 18.60 -11.49
C GLY A 289 -34.52 19.44 -12.49
N GLY A 290 -35.42 18.83 -13.26
CA GLY A 290 -36.40 19.56 -14.08
C GLY A 290 -37.67 19.82 -13.28
N PHE A 291 -37.67 20.80 -12.37
CA PHE A 291 -38.90 21.28 -11.75
C PHE A 291 -39.67 22.10 -12.78
N GLN A 292 -40.69 21.50 -13.40
CA GLN A 292 -41.67 22.23 -14.19
C GLN A 292 -42.52 23.08 -13.24
N ALA A 293 -42.35 24.40 -13.31
CA ALA A 293 -43.32 25.33 -12.74
C ALA A 293 -44.61 25.25 -13.56
N SER A 294 -45.63 24.60 -13.02
CA SER A 294 -47.00 24.69 -13.53
C SER A 294 -47.57 26.05 -13.13
N ASN A 295 -47.75 26.94 -14.11
CA ASN A 295 -48.60 28.12 -13.94
C ASN A 295 -50.06 27.67 -13.85
N SER A 296 -50.72 27.98 -12.74
CA SER A 296 -52.18 27.91 -12.62
C SER A 296 -52.75 29.27 -12.23
N LYS A 297 -53.51 29.83 -13.18
CA LYS A 297 -54.51 30.90 -13.11
C LYS A 297 -54.09 32.30 -12.68
#